data_AF-A0A928NLK0-F1
#
_entry.id   AF-A0A928NLK0-F1
#
_cell.length_a   1.000
_cell.length_b   1.000
_cell.length_c   1.000
_cell.angle_alpha   90.00
_cell.angle_beta   90.00
_cell.angle_gamma   90.00
#
_symmetry.space_group_name_H-M   'P 1'
#
loop_
_entity.id
_entity.type
_entity.pdbx_description
1 polymer ?
#
loop_
_entity_poly.entity_id
_entity_poly.type
_entity_poly.pdbx_seq_one_letter_code
_entity_poly.pdbx_strand_id
1 'polypeptide(L)'
;MKKIFIKSVAMLIALICVCMFAGCGEPVGTGDTGGAQSGDGQTMTGGVYGEESVAAASDKYSEFDLNAMWDSKSTFITLADNNIKITGLGAKADGSDLTINREGTYVLSGSLSDGQIKVSVEKTEKVHIVLNGADVTCKDSSALYVTSADKVSVTLAKGTVNSFVDGKNYTYAVGAAEHNSCIYSKDDLTFNGSGTLNVTGNYNNGIATTNDLKIVSGTINVTAVNNGIKGKDSLAVNSGNVNVESQDDGVKVENDLEPEKGYLCIEGGTVNVTAGDDALQSLQTVTISGGMTTVSAGGQAINCPGAVNVDENCFKDNSAN
;
A
#
# COMPACT_ATOMS: atom_id res chain seq x y z
N MET A 1 11.59 -7.37 57.07
CA MET A 1 12.97 -7.32 56.53
C MET A 1 12.96 -7.71 55.06
N LYS A 2 13.91 -7.18 54.29
CA LYS A 2 14.11 -7.22 52.83
C LYS A 2 13.28 -6.22 52.00
N LYS A 3 13.96 -5.11 51.72
CA LYS A 3 13.74 -4.11 50.66
C LYS A 3 14.25 -4.69 49.33
N ILE A 4 13.63 -4.36 48.19
CA ILE A 4 14.29 -4.32 46.89
C ILE A 4 13.83 -3.07 46.11
N PHE A 5 14.83 -2.42 45.50
CA PHE A 5 14.87 -1.07 44.96
C PHE A 5 14.26 -0.94 43.55
N ILE A 6 13.53 0.16 43.32
CA ILE A 6 13.22 0.70 41.99
C ILE A 6 14.38 1.61 41.58
N LYS A 7 14.98 1.36 40.41
CA LYS A 7 15.95 2.27 39.78
C LYS A 7 15.24 3.11 38.72
N SER A 8 15.12 4.40 39.00
CA SER A 8 14.74 5.45 38.05
C SER A 8 15.92 5.75 37.13
N VAL A 9 15.69 5.77 35.83
CA VAL A 9 16.63 6.36 34.85
C VAL A 9 15.95 7.59 34.26
N ALA A 10 16.45 8.77 34.65
CA ALA A 10 16.08 10.05 34.08
C ALA A 10 16.91 10.27 32.80
N MET A 11 16.24 10.50 31.67
CA MET A 11 16.88 10.86 30.41
C MET A 11 16.81 12.37 30.21
N LEU A 12 17.99 12.99 30.16
CA LEU A 12 18.25 14.41 30.03
C LEU A 12 18.23 14.79 28.54
N ILE A 13 17.28 15.63 28.12
CA ILE A 13 17.25 16.22 26.77
C ILE A 13 17.99 17.55 26.81
N ALA A 14 19.15 17.61 26.16
CA ALA A 14 19.93 18.83 25.98
C ALA A 14 19.44 19.59 24.75
N LEU A 15 18.85 20.76 24.99
CA LEU A 15 18.44 21.75 23.99
C LEU A 15 19.67 22.58 23.59
N ILE A 16 20.19 22.41 22.38
CA ILE A 16 21.21 23.30 21.81
C ILE A 16 20.52 24.32 20.91
N CYS A 17 20.47 25.55 21.42
CA CYS A 17 20.07 26.75 20.71
C CYS A 17 21.35 27.45 20.26
N VAL A 18 21.59 27.57 18.96
CA VAL A 18 22.62 28.45 18.40
C VAL A 18 21.96 29.42 17.44
N CYS A 19 21.93 30.67 17.86
CA CYS A 19 21.61 31.84 17.05
C CYS A 19 22.93 32.37 16.46
N MET A 20 22.93 32.85 15.21
CA MET A 20 23.33 34.22 14.87
C MET A 20 23.18 34.52 13.37
N PHE A 21 23.05 35.82 13.11
CA PHE A 21 22.42 36.50 11.99
C PHE A 21 23.34 36.83 10.80
N ALA A 22 22.67 37.19 9.70
CA ALA A 22 22.94 38.25 8.71
C ALA A 22 23.67 37.91 7.39
N GLY A 23 22.98 38.25 6.29
CA GLY A 23 23.53 38.48 4.95
C GLY A 23 22.43 38.75 3.91
N CYS A 24 22.18 40.03 3.59
CA CYS A 24 21.21 40.52 2.59
C CYS A 24 21.76 40.47 1.14
N GLY A 25 20.86 40.28 0.15
CA GLY A 25 20.77 41.13 -1.06
C GLY A 25 21.41 40.68 -2.41
N GLU A 26 20.58 40.07 -3.29
CA GLU A 26 20.25 40.30 -4.74
C GLU A 26 21.29 40.74 -5.82
N PRO A 27 20.99 40.74 -7.16
CA PRO A 27 20.46 39.69 -8.06
C PRO A 27 21.15 39.62 -9.48
N VAL A 28 20.70 38.70 -10.34
CA VAL A 28 20.79 38.59 -11.84
C VAL A 28 22.16 38.44 -12.57
N GLY A 29 22.24 37.46 -13.49
CA GLY A 29 23.17 37.46 -14.62
C GLY A 29 23.12 36.19 -15.50
N THR A 30 22.54 36.30 -16.69
CA THR A 30 22.51 35.32 -17.80
C THR A 30 23.86 35.19 -18.54
N GLY A 31 24.21 34.01 -19.09
CA GLY A 31 25.20 33.89 -20.18
C GLY A 31 25.91 32.53 -20.30
N ASP A 32 26.00 32.02 -21.53
CA ASP A 32 26.32 30.67 -22.01
C ASP A 32 27.84 30.37 -22.23
N THR A 33 28.14 29.09 -22.50
CA THR A 33 29.26 28.45 -23.23
C THR A 33 30.45 27.80 -22.49
N GLY A 34 30.48 26.46 -22.54
CA GLY A 34 31.55 25.65 -23.16
C GLY A 34 32.87 25.38 -22.40
N GLY A 35 33.12 24.10 -22.07
CA GLY A 35 34.48 23.59 -21.81
C GLY A 35 34.52 22.30 -21.00
N ALA A 36 34.79 21.17 -21.66
CA ALA A 36 35.04 19.88 -21.00
C ALA A 36 36.47 19.80 -20.43
N GLN A 37 36.63 19.30 -19.20
CA GLN A 37 37.71 18.36 -18.89
C GLN A 37 37.41 17.53 -17.63
N SER A 38 37.86 16.28 -17.75
CA SER A 38 37.83 15.13 -16.85
C SER A 38 38.46 15.33 -15.46
N GLY A 39 37.85 14.65 -14.48
CA GLY A 39 38.56 13.99 -13.38
C GLY A 39 38.31 14.56 -11.99
N ASP A 40 37.39 13.96 -11.24
CA ASP A 40 37.70 13.47 -9.90
C ASP A 40 36.64 12.48 -9.43
N GLY A 41 37.11 11.39 -8.83
CA GLY A 41 36.30 10.28 -8.33
C GLY A 41 35.39 10.74 -7.20
N GLN A 42 34.16 11.08 -7.55
CA GLN A 42 33.11 11.36 -6.59
C GLN A 42 32.55 10.02 -6.09
N THR A 43 32.80 9.73 -4.82
CA THR A 43 32.07 8.70 -4.07
C THR A 43 30.59 9.00 -4.19
N MET A 44 29.87 8.13 -4.91
CA MET A 44 28.42 8.20 -5.08
C MET A 44 27.77 8.04 -3.70
N THR A 45 27.41 9.16 -3.08
CA THR A 45 26.44 9.14 -1.99
C THR A 45 25.09 8.86 -2.66
N GLY A 46 24.65 7.59 -2.59
CA GLY A 46 23.42 7.16 -3.22
C GLY A 46 22.24 7.98 -2.70
N GLY A 47 21.46 8.57 -3.61
CA GLY A 47 20.27 9.32 -3.25
C GLY A 47 19.27 8.40 -2.57
N VAL A 48 18.95 8.69 -1.31
CA VAL A 48 17.84 8.07 -0.58
C VAL A 48 16.59 8.89 -0.88
N TYR A 49 15.54 8.21 -1.31
CA TYR A 49 14.24 8.75 -1.69
C TYR A 49 13.15 8.10 -0.83
N GLY A 50 11.93 8.64 -0.93
CA GLY A 50 10.80 8.20 -0.14
C GLY A 50 10.56 9.08 1.08
N GLU A 51 9.67 8.63 1.95
CA GLU A 51 9.27 9.33 3.15
C GLU A 51 9.71 8.55 4.38
N GLU A 52 10.12 9.26 5.43
CA GLU A 52 10.43 8.59 6.70
C GLU A 52 9.23 7.77 7.18
N SER A 53 9.54 6.63 7.82
CA SER A 53 8.51 5.73 8.32
C SER A 53 7.59 6.46 9.28
N VAL A 54 6.29 6.29 9.08
CA VAL A 54 5.30 6.76 10.06
C VAL A 54 5.42 5.93 11.34
N ALA A 55 5.18 6.56 12.49
CA ALA A 55 5.09 5.82 13.74
C ALA A 55 3.89 4.86 13.66
N ALA A 56 4.10 3.59 14.01
CA ALA A 56 3.01 2.64 14.13
C ALA A 56 2.09 3.02 15.29
N ALA A 57 0.78 2.97 15.08
CA ALA A 57 -0.20 3.14 16.16
C ALA A 57 -0.24 1.92 17.10
N SER A 58 0.15 0.74 16.60
CA SER A 58 0.12 -0.53 17.33
C SER A 58 1.18 -1.52 16.86
N ASP A 59 1.24 -2.68 17.50
CA ASP A 59 2.10 -3.82 17.16
C ASP A 59 1.67 -4.57 15.88
N LYS A 60 0.58 -4.14 15.23
CA LYS A 60 0.08 -4.74 13.99
C LYS A 60 0.97 -4.48 12.79
N TYR A 61 1.88 -3.50 12.83
CA TYR A 61 2.74 -3.13 11.71
C TYR A 61 4.20 -3.46 12.00
N SER A 62 4.80 -4.26 11.13
CA SER A 62 6.23 -4.55 11.15
C SER A 62 7.04 -3.38 10.58
N GLU A 63 8.34 -3.33 10.87
CA GLU A 63 9.24 -2.34 10.26
C GLU A 63 9.18 -2.34 8.72
N PHE A 64 8.96 -3.52 8.12
CA PHE A 64 8.80 -3.65 6.67
C PHE A 64 7.49 -3.03 6.15
N ASP A 65 6.42 -3.08 6.94
CA ASP A 65 5.13 -2.46 6.60
C ASP A 65 5.26 -0.93 6.59
N LEU A 66 6.05 -0.39 7.52
CA LEU A 66 6.26 1.05 7.72
C LEU A 66 7.32 1.64 6.80
N ASN A 67 8.14 0.81 6.15
CA ASN A 67 9.23 1.26 5.31
C ASN A 67 8.71 1.80 3.96
N ALA A 68 8.80 3.12 3.78
CA ALA A 68 8.51 3.81 2.52
C ALA A 68 9.78 4.30 1.79
N MET A 69 10.97 3.92 2.28
CA MET A 69 12.25 4.40 1.79
C MET A 69 12.79 3.51 0.68
N TRP A 70 13.38 4.13 -0.33
CA TRP A 70 14.03 3.46 -1.46
C TRP A 70 15.19 4.32 -1.95
N ASP A 71 16.14 3.73 -2.68
CA ASP A 71 17.34 4.48 -3.07
C ASP A 71 17.81 4.14 -4.49
N SER A 72 18.91 4.78 -4.90
CA SER A 72 19.56 4.55 -6.20
C SER A 72 20.01 3.11 -6.50
N LYS A 73 20.02 2.20 -5.52
CA LYS A 73 20.37 0.78 -5.70
C LYS A 73 19.15 -0.10 -5.98
N SER A 74 17.94 0.46 -5.87
CA SER A 74 16.70 -0.23 -6.23
C SER A 74 16.71 -0.62 -7.71
N THR A 75 15.91 -1.63 -8.07
CA THR A 75 15.68 -1.96 -9.47
C THR A 75 14.65 -0.99 -10.06
N PHE A 76 15.05 -0.22 -11.07
CA PHE A 76 14.17 0.74 -11.74
C PHE A 76 13.51 0.10 -12.96
N ILE A 77 12.20 0.27 -13.06
CA ILE A 77 11.38 -0.33 -14.12
C ILE A 77 10.51 0.76 -14.76
N THR A 78 10.70 0.98 -16.06
CA THR A 78 9.81 1.81 -16.86
C THR A 78 8.91 0.90 -17.68
N LEU A 79 7.64 0.87 -17.30
CA LEU A 79 6.56 0.19 -17.99
C LEU A 79 6.29 0.90 -19.33
N ALA A 80 6.27 0.15 -20.42
CA ALA A 80 6.10 0.68 -21.77
C ALA A 80 5.60 -0.41 -22.74
N ASP A 81 4.44 -0.98 -22.45
CA ASP A 81 3.87 -2.13 -23.16
C ASP A 81 4.95 -3.19 -23.48
N ASN A 82 5.14 -3.55 -24.76
CA ASN A 82 6.13 -4.55 -25.20
C ASN A 82 7.61 -4.11 -25.11
N ASN A 83 7.90 -3.00 -24.44
CA ASN A 83 9.24 -2.42 -24.34
C ASN A 83 9.59 -2.01 -22.89
N ILE A 84 9.17 -2.81 -21.92
CA ILE A 84 9.52 -2.61 -20.50
C ILE A 84 11.05 -2.52 -20.36
N LYS A 85 11.52 -1.43 -19.74
CA LYS A 85 12.95 -1.21 -19.47
C LYS A 85 13.24 -1.50 -18.01
N ILE A 86 14.24 -2.35 -17.76
CA ILE A 86 14.64 -2.77 -16.42
C ILE A 86 16.11 -2.39 -16.21
N THR A 87 16.40 -1.64 -15.14
CA THR A 87 17.76 -1.27 -14.70
C THR A 87 17.94 -1.78 -13.28
N GLY A 88 18.61 -2.93 -13.13
CA GLY A 88 18.76 -3.63 -11.86
C GLY A 88 18.60 -5.14 -12.06
N LEU A 89 18.34 -5.88 -10.98
CA LEU A 89 18.19 -7.34 -10.98
C LEU A 89 16.84 -7.74 -10.36
N GLY A 90 16.47 -9.02 -10.49
CA GLY A 90 15.28 -9.58 -9.83
C GLY A 90 13.96 -9.35 -10.55
N ALA A 91 13.98 -8.75 -11.74
CA ALA A 91 12.82 -8.60 -12.60
C ALA A 91 13.12 -9.02 -14.05
N LYS A 92 12.10 -9.50 -14.74
CA LYS A 92 12.13 -9.86 -16.17
C LYS A 92 10.86 -9.38 -16.86
N ALA A 93 10.98 -9.01 -18.12
CA ALA A 93 9.85 -8.68 -18.99
C ALA A 93 9.63 -9.79 -20.02
N ASP A 94 8.38 -10.09 -20.31
CA ASP A 94 7.95 -10.95 -21.42
C ASP A 94 6.80 -10.25 -22.15
N GLY A 95 7.08 -9.62 -23.29
CA GLY A 95 6.14 -8.69 -23.92
C GLY A 95 5.76 -7.54 -22.97
N SER A 96 4.46 -7.40 -22.71
CA SER A 96 3.89 -6.42 -21.77
C SER A 96 3.76 -6.94 -20.33
N ASP A 97 4.19 -8.17 -20.04
CA ASP A 97 4.15 -8.73 -18.69
C ASP A 97 5.48 -8.53 -17.96
N LEU A 98 5.40 -8.01 -16.74
CA LEU A 98 6.51 -7.88 -15.81
C LEU A 98 6.44 -8.98 -14.76
N THR A 99 7.53 -9.72 -14.57
CA THR A 99 7.68 -10.65 -13.42
C THR A 99 8.82 -10.21 -12.51
N ILE A 100 8.50 -9.99 -11.23
CA ILE A 100 9.45 -9.85 -10.13
C ILE A 100 9.65 -11.22 -9.49
N ASN A 101 10.90 -11.68 -9.42
CA ASN A 101 11.25 -13.05 -9.04
C ASN A 101 12.44 -13.17 -8.06
N ARG A 102 12.77 -12.09 -7.34
CA ARG A 102 13.71 -12.10 -6.21
C ARG A 102 13.28 -11.09 -5.14
N GLU A 103 13.69 -11.31 -3.90
CA GLU A 103 13.65 -10.27 -2.86
C GLU A 103 14.33 -8.97 -3.33
N GLY A 104 13.75 -7.82 -3.00
CA GLY A 104 14.32 -6.51 -3.32
C GLY A 104 13.30 -5.37 -3.41
N THR A 105 13.81 -4.18 -3.74
CA THR A 105 13.02 -2.96 -3.98
C THR A 105 12.94 -2.65 -5.48
N TYR A 106 11.71 -2.43 -5.97
CA TYR A 106 11.40 -2.23 -7.38
C TYR A 106 10.63 -0.92 -7.57
N VAL A 107 11.20 0.03 -8.30
CA VAL A 107 10.60 1.35 -8.53
C VAL A 107 9.98 1.39 -9.92
N LEU A 108 8.65 1.44 -9.97
CA LEU A 108 7.87 1.33 -11.20
C LEU A 108 7.33 2.70 -11.61
N SER A 109 7.41 2.98 -12.91
CA SER A 109 6.89 4.18 -13.56
C SER A 109 6.42 3.86 -14.97
N GLY A 110 5.66 4.74 -15.61
CA GLY A 110 5.19 4.53 -16.99
C GLY A 110 3.90 3.71 -17.05
N SER A 111 3.62 3.09 -18.19
CA SER A 111 2.31 2.45 -18.41
C SER A 111 2.34 1.11 -19.14
N LEU A 112 1.38 0.24 -18.80
CA LEU A 112 0.96 -0.93 -19.56
C LEU A 112 -0.52 -0.76 -19.94
N SER A 113 -0.81 -0.72 -21.23
CA SER A 113 -2.18 -0.66 -21.76
C SER A 113 -2.88 -2.02 -21.79
N ASP A 114 -2.09 -3.09 -21.74
CA ASP A 114 -2.54 -4.47 -21.61
C ASP A 114 -1.38 -5.35 -21.14
N GLY A 115 -1.19 -5.46 -19.84
CA GLY A 115 -0.12 -6.27 -19.27
C GLY A 115 -0.24 -6.43 -17.77
N GLN A 116 0.41 -7.45 -17.24
CA GLN A 116 0.35 -7.81 -15.83
C GLN A 116 1.69 -7.54 -15.13
N ILE A 117 1.62 -7.07 -13.89
CA ILE A 117 2.74 -7.15 -12.94
C ILE A 117 2.54 -8.39 -12.08
N LYS A 118 3.50 -9.30 -12.10
CA LYS A 118 3.50 -10.53 -11.32
C LYS A 118 4.64 -10.56 -10.31
N VAL A 119 4.33 -10.94 -9.08
CA VAL A 119 5.33 -11.23 -8.04
C VAL A 119 5.32 -12.73 -7.74
N SER A 120 6.48 -13.35 -7.85
CA SER A 120 6.68 -14.78 -7.63
C SER A 120 8.06 -15.03 -7.04
N VAL A 121 8.17 -14.90 -5.72
CA VAL A 121 9.40 -15.12 -4.94
C VAL A 121 9.19 -16.26 -3.95
N GLU A 122 10.25 -16.70 -3.28
CA GLU A 122 10.14 -17.73 -2.24
C GLU A 122 9.27 -17.24 -1.06
N LYS A 123 8.64 -18.16 -0.32
CA LYS A 123 7.77 -17.83 0.81
C LYS A 123 8.47 -17.19 2.02
N THR A 124 9.80 -17.08 1.97
CA THR A 124 10.61 -16.39 2.98
C THR A 124 11.11 -15.01 2.50
N GLU A 125 10.87 -14.67 1.23
CA GLU A 125 11.38 -13.45 0.60
C GLU A 125 10.32 -12.34 0.63
N LYS A 126 10.77 -11.11 0.93
CA LYS A 126 9.91 -9.92 0.94
C LYS A 126 10.15 -9.06 -0.30
N VAL A 127 9.09 -8.47 -0.84
CA VAL A 127 9.20 -7.60 -2.02
C VAL A 127 8.65 -6.23 -1.70
N HIS A 128 9.42 -5.20 -2.03
CA HIS A 128 9.03 -3.80 -1.88
C HIS A 128 8.83 -3.18 -3.26
N ILE A 129 7.59 -2.84 -3.60
CA ILE A 129 7.23 -2.16 -4.84
C ILE A 129 7.00 -0.69 -4.54
N VAL A 130 7.66 0.20 -5.27
CA VAL A 130 7.43 1.64 -5.21
C VAL A 130 6.71 2.06 -6.48
N LEU A 131 5.47 2.52 -6.36
CA LEU A 131 4.68 3.06 -7.47
C LEU A 131 4.97 4.56 -7.60
N ASN A 132 5.70 4.91 -8.66
CA ASN A 132 6.20 6.25 -8.94
C ASN A 132 5.62 6.78 -10.27
N GLY A 133 4.28 6.80 -10.35
CA GLY A 133 3.55 7.17 -11.57
C GLY A 133 3.37 5.99 -12.52
N ALA A 134 2.90 4.85 -11.98
CA ALA A 134 2.61 3.64 -12.75
C ALA A 134 1.11 3.55 -13.11
N ASP A 135 0.80 3.28 -14.37
CA ASP A 135 -0.55 3.06 -14.89
C ASP A 135 -0.66 1.68 -15.58
N VAL A 136 -1.44 0.77 -15.04
CA VAL A 136 -1.47 -0.63 -15.44
C VAL A 136 -2.90 -1.07 -15.72
N THR A 137 -3.16 -1.39 -16.98
CA THR A 137 -4.37 -2.09 -17.40
C THR A 137 -4.01 -3.52 -17.79
N CYS A 138 -4.73 -4.50 -17.26
CA CYS A 138 -4.65 -5.90 -17.69
C CYS A 138 -6.04 -6.37 -18.11
N LYS A 139 -6.28 -6.68 -19.39
CA LYS A 139 -7.66 -6.88 -19.89
C LYS A 139 -8.26 -8.26 -19.61
N ASP A 140 -7.45 -9.21 -19.17
CA ASP A 140 -7.83 -10.62 -19.03
C ASP A 140 -7.45 -11.24 -17.67
N SER A 141 -6.94 -10.43 -16.74
CA SER A 141 -6.38 -10.88 -15.45
C SER A 141 -6.21 -9.72 -14.47
N SER A 142 -5.61 -9.98 -13.30
CA SER A 142 -5.20 -8.94 -12.35
C SER A 142 -4.11 -8.06 -12.95
N ALA A 143 -4.20 -6.75 -12.71
CA ALA A 143 -3.12 -5.81 -13.03
C ALA A 143 -1.87 -6.04 -12.15
N LEU A 144 -2.06 -6.36 -10.86
CA LEU A 144 -1.00 -6.85 -9.97
C LEU A 144 -1.39 -8.20 -9.39
N TYR A 145 -0.57 -9.23 -9.64
CA TYR A 145 -0.76 -10.58 -9.10
C TYR A 145 0.46 -11.07 -8.31
N VAL A 146 0.32 -11.14 -6.99
CA VAL A 146 1.30 -11.79 -6.11
C VAL A 146 0.93 -13.25 -5.95
N THR A 147 1.70 -14.11 -6.61
CA THR A 147 1.54 -15.57 -6.53
C THR A 147 2.21 -16.21 -5.32
N SER A 148 3.32 -15.63 -4.87
CA SER A 148 4.10 -16.11 -3.72
C SER A 148 5.04 -15.01 -3.23
N ALA A 149 5.04 -14.74 -1.93
CA ALA A 149 6.03 -14.01 -1.16
C ALA A 149 5.88 -14.35 0.33
N ASP A 150 6.83 -13.95 1.18
CA ASP A 150 6.51 -13.77 2.62
C ASP A 150 5.55 -12.58 2.77
N LYS A 151 5.89 -11.46 2.12
CA LYS A 151 5.10 -10.24 2.14
C LYS A 151 5.44 -9.33 0.96
N VAL A 152 4.43 -8.62 0.45
CA VAL A 152 4.62 -7.51 -0.49
C VAL A 152 4.20 -6.20 0.15
N SER A 153 5.11 -5.21 0.16
CA SER A 153 4.81 -3.83 0.54
C SER A 153 4.80 -2.94 -0.70
N VAL A 154 3.77 -2.13 -0.86
CA VAL A 154 3.54 -1.22 -1.99
C VAL A 154 3.57 0.22 -1.49
N THR A 155 4.65 0.93 -1.79
CA THR A 155 4.80 2.36 -1.47
C THR A 155 4.26 3.23 -2.60
N LEU A 156 3.35 4.12 -2.27
CA LEU A 156 2.85 5.17 -3.15
C LEU A 156 3.79 6.36 -3.07
N ALA A 157 4.63 6.56 -4.07
CA ALA A 157 5.64 7.63 -4.05
C ALA A 157 4.97 9.00 -3.97
N LYS A 158 5.53 9.88 -3.13
CA LYS A 158 5.00 11.23 -2.87
C LYS A 158 4.72 12.00 -4.15
N GLY A 159 3.54 12.61 -4.22
CA GLY A 159 3.14 13.46 -5.34
C GLY A 159 2.85 12.71 -6.65
N THR A 160 2.86 11.38 -6.63
CA THR A 160 2.50 10.57 -7.80
C THR A 160 1.07 10.06 -7.72
N VAL A 161 0.48 9.81 -8.89
CA VAL A 161 -0.81 9.15 -9.05
C VAL A 161 -0.55 7.87 -9.82
N ASN A 162 -1.07 6.77 -9.30
CA ASN A 162 -0.92 5.43 -9.84
C ASN A 162 -2.30 4.86 -10.14
N SER A 163 -2.44 4.07 -11.19
CA SER A 163 -3.73 3.56 -11.67
C SER A 163 -3.60 2.08 -12.02
N PHE A 164 -4.52 1.27 -11.52
CA PHE A 164 -4.58 -0.17 -11.76
C PHE A 164 -6.00 -0.54 -12.17
N VAL A 165 -6.15 -1.19 -13.31
CA VAL A 165 -7.43 -1.58 -13.91
C VAL A 165 -7.35 -3.02 -14.41
N ASP A 166 -8.28 -3.87 -13.99
CA ASP A 166 -8.38 -5.24 -14.49
C ASP A 166 -9.43 -5.41 -15.59
N GLY A 167 -9.45 -6.62 -16.15
CA GLY A 167 -10.40 -7.05 -17.15
C GLY A 167 -11.79 -7.27 -16.58
N LYS A 168 -12.80 -7.35 -17.46
CA LYS A 168 -14.15 -7.78 -17.05
C LYS A 168 -14.30 -9.30 -16.95
N ASN A 169 -13.36 -10.05 -17.51
CA ASN A 169 -13.40 -11.50 -17.56
C ASN A 169 -11.99 -12.02 -17.34
N TYR A 170 -11.84 -12.99 -16.44
CA TYR A 170 -10.56 -13.68 -16.24
C TYR A 170 -10.61 -15.05 -16.91
N THR A 171 -9.51 -15.41 -17.57
CA THR A 171 -9.34 -16.75 -18.13
C THR A 171 -8.26 -17.50 -17.38
N TYR A 172 -8.62 -18.65 -16.82
CA TYR A 172 -7.69 -19.52 -16.10
C TYR A 172 -7.40 -20.78 -16.91
N ALA A 173 -6.15 -21.24 -16.85
CA ALA A 173 -5.83 -22.58 -17.30
C ALA A 173 -6.53 -23.62 -16.41
N VAL A 174 -6.87 -24.79 -16.96
CA VAL A 174 -7.52 -25.87 -16.21
C VAL A 174 -6.66 -26.25 -15.00
N GLY A 175 -7.25 -26.17 -13.80
CA GLY A 175 -6.58 -26.49 -12.53
C GLY A 175 -5.67 -25.38 -11.98
N ALA A 176 -5.64 -24.20 -12.59
CA ALA A 176 -4.93 -23.06 -12.04
C ALA A 176 -5.67 -22.50 -10.81
N ALA A 177 -4.90 -22.04 -9.82
CA ALA A 177 -5.45 -21.31 -8.70
C ALA A 177 -6.00 -19.96 -9.15
N GLU A 178 -7.24 -19.67 -8.76
CA GLU A 178 -7.98 -18.50 -9.19
C GLU A 178 -7.61 -17.28 -8.34
N HIS A 179 -7.34 -16.17 -9.02
CA HIS A 179 -7.21 -14.83 -8.46
C HIS A 179 -8.36 -13.99 -9.01
N ASN A 180 -8.98 -13.12 -8.21
CA ASN A 180 -10.26 -12.52 -8.57
C ASN A 180 -10.34 -11.04 -8.16
N SER A 181 -9.24 -10.30 -8.31
CA SER A 181 -9.21 -8.87 -7.96
C SER A 181 -8.23 -8.12 -8.82
N CYS A 182 -8.41 -6.81 -8.98
CA CYS A 182 -7.49 -6.01 -9.79
C CYS A 182 -6.07 -6.02 -9.23
N ILE A 183 -5.96 -5.84 -7.91
CA ILE A 183 -4.74 -6.14 -7.16
C ILE A 183 -5.04 -7.37 -6.30
N TYR A 184 -4.34 -8.47 -6.56
CA TYR A 184 -4.54 -9.73 -5.87
C TYR A 184 -3.24 -10.28 -5.29
N SER A 185 -3.28 -10.71 -4.03
CA SER A 185 -2.17 -11.40 -3.38
C SER A 185 -2.58 -12.73 -2.74
N LYS A 186 -1.71 -13.73 -2.86
CA LYS A 186 -1.81 -14.98 -2.09
C LYS A 186 -1.12 -14.92 -0.72
N ASP A 187 -0.50 -13.79 -0.42
CA ASP A 187 0.28 -13.56 0.81
C ASP A 187 0.03 -12.14 1.32
N ASP A 188 0.66 -11.77 2.43
CA ASP A 188 0.47 -10.46 3.05
C ASP A 188 0.73 -9.31 2.08
N LEU A 189 -0.18 -8.32 2.11
CA LEU A 189 -0.13 -7.15 1.25
C LEU A 189 -0.23 -5.88 2.09
N THR A 190 0.72 -4.97 1.90
CA THR A 190 0.75 -3.67 2.60
C THR A 190 0.81 -2.51 1.62
N PHE A 191 0.13 -1.42 1.94
CA PHE A 191 0.22 -0.13 1.25
C PHE A 191 0.74 0.96 2.20
N ASN A 192 1.67 1.80 1.74
CA ASN A 192 2.19 2.94 2.51
C ASN A 192 2.61 4.11 1.59
N GLY A 193 3.21 5.17 2.15
CA GLY A 193 3.59 6.40 1.44
C GLY A 193 2.47 7.42 1.36
N SER A 194 2.70 8.57 0.71
CA SER A 194 1.74 9.68 0.59
C SER A 194 1.19 9.90 -0.82
N GLY A 195 1.59 9.08 -1.81
CA GLY A 195 1.04 9.13 -3.16
C GLY A 195 -0.43 8.69 -3.24
N THR A 196 -0.96 8.69 -4.46
CA THR A 196 -2.33 8.23 -4.76
C THR A 196 -2.31 6.92 -5.54
N LEU A 197 -3.22 6.02 -5.20
CA LEU A 197 -3.53 4.79 -5.94
C LEU A 197 -5.02 4.77 -6.29
N ASN A 198 -5.32 4.63 -7.57
CA ASN A 198 -6.67 4.39 -8.07
C ASN A 198 -6.76 2.94 -8.56
N VAL A 199 -7.75 2.20 -8.08
CA VAL A 199 -7.97 0.79 -8.45
C VAL A 199 -9.39 0.63 -8.99
N THR A 200 -9.51 0.02 -10.17
CA THR A 200 -10.80 -0.35 -10.76
C THR A 200 -10.87 -1.87 -10.95
N GLY A 201 -11.63 -2.54 -10.07
CA GLY A 201 -11.97 -3.95 -10.17
C GLY A 201 -13.23 -4.18 -11.00
N ASN A 202 -13.06 -4.39 -12.29
CA ASN A 202 -14.10 -4.70 -13.27
C ASN A 202 -14.54 -6.17 -13.28
N TYR A 203 -13.68 -7.10 -12.82
CA TYR A 203 -14.02 -8.53 -12.80
C TYR A 203 -14.80 -8.92 -11.55
N ASN A 204 -14.25 -8.58 -10.39
CA ASN A 204 -14.77 -9.01 -9.09
C ASN A 204 -14.35 -8.00 -8.01
N ASN A 205 -13.36 -8.28 -7.15
CA ASN A 205 -12.97 -7.33 -6.09
C ASN A 205 -11.96 -6.29 -6.60
N GLY A 206 -11.86 -5.14 -5.91
CA GLY A 206 -10.83 -4.13 -6.22
C GLY A 206 -9.44 -4.59 -5.78
N ILE A 207 -9.26 -4.74 -4.47
CA ILE A 207 -8.01 -5.20 -3.85
C ILE A 207 -8.32 -6.41 -2.98
N ALA A 208 -7.58 -7.50 -3.13
CA ALA A 208 -7.73 -8.65 -2.23
C ALA A 208 -6.41 -9.35 -1.86
N THR A 209 -6.40 -9.95 -0.68
CA THR A 209 -5.40 -10.94 -0.27
C THR A 209 -6.04 -12.13 0.45
N THR A 210 -5.41 -13.30 0.34
CA THR A 210 -5.76 -14.49 1.14
C THR A 210 -5.21 -14.46 2.56
N ASN A 211 -4.40 -13.47 2.91
CA ASN A 211 -3.80 -13.32 4.24
C ASN A 211 -4.15 -11.93 4.83
N ASP A 212 -3.17 -11.23 5.41
CA ASP A 212 -3.36 -9.94 6.06
C ASP A 212 -3.20 -8.79 5.05
N LEU A 213 -4.15 -7.85 5.05
CA LEU A 213 -4.08 -6.61 4.30
C LEU A 213 -3.83 -5.43 5.25
N LYS A 214 -2.82 -4.60 4.95
CA LYS A 214 -2.51 -3.41 5.76
C LYS A 214 -2.47 -2.16 4.91
N ILE A 215 -3.13 -1.11 5.37
CA ILE A 215 -3.03 0.24 4.83
C ILE A 215 -2.39 1.11 5.90
N VAL A 216 -1.10 1.38 5.74
CA VAL A 216 -0.34 2.21 6.68
C VAL A 216 -0.62 3.69 6.44
N SER A 217 -0.65 4.11 5.17
CA SER A 217 -0.90 5.48 4.74
C SER A 217 -1.20 5.56 3.23
N GLY A 218 -1.43 6.77 2.72
CA GLY A 218 -1.62 7.05 1.30
C GLY A 218 -3.04 7.50 0.97
N THR A 219 -3.27 7.90 -0.29
CA THR A 219 -4.64 8.09 -0.81
C THR A 219 -4.99 6.90 -1.69
N ILE A 220 -5.97 6.09 -1.28
CA ILE A 220 -6.34 4.86 -1.98
C ILE A 220 -7.81 4.98 -2.37
N ASN A 221 -8.09 4.98 -3.67
CA ASN A 221 -9.43 5.04 -4.22
C ASN A 221 -9.72 3.72 -4.93
N VAL A 222 -10.80 3.05 -4.55
CA VAL A 222 -11.16 1.73 -5.07
C VAL A 222 -12.60 1.77 -5.57
N THR A 223 -12.81 1.36 -6.81
CA THR A 223 -14.13 1.04 -7.36
C THR A 223 -14.15 -0.43 -7.74
N ALA A 224 -15.17 -1.19 -7.33
CA ALA A 224 -15.27 -2.61 -7.61
C ALA A 224 -16.71 -3.05 -7.95
N VAL A 225 -16.84 -4.02 -8.86
CA VAL A 225 -18.14 -4.65 -9.20
C VAL A 225 -18.58 -5.70 -8.18
N ASN A 226 -17.71 -6.10 -7.26
CA ASN A 226 -18.03 -6.92 -6.11
C ASN A 226 -17.50 -6.23 -4.84
N ASN A 227 -16.64 -6.87 -4.05
CA ASN A 227 -16.09 -6.26 -2.84
C ASN A 227 -15.06 -5.18 -3.16
N GLY A 228 -15.04 -4.08 -2.41
CA GLY A 228 -14.03 -3.04 -2.57
C GLY A 228 -12.63 -3.54 -2.18
N ILE A 229 -12.42 -3.74 -0.87
CA ILE A 229 -11.15 -4.20 -0.30
C ILE A 229 -11.40 -5.44 0.56
N LYS A 230 -10.66 -6.52 0.28
CA LYS A 230 -10.82 -7.80 0.97
C LYS A 230 -9.50 -8.34 1.54
N GLY A 231 -9.38 -8.38 2.86
CA GLY A 231 -8.32 -9.13 3.54
C GLY A 231 -8.91 -10.38 4.14
N LYS A 232 -8.56 -11.57 3.66
CA LYS A 232 -9.20 -12.80 4.15
C LYS A 232 -8.95 -13.00 5.65
N ASP A 233 -7.69 -12.90 6.07
CA ASP A 233 -7.31 -13.13 7.47
C ASP A 233 -7.53 -11.89 8.31
N SER A 234 -7.10 -10.73 7.84
CA SER A 234 -7.36 -9.47 8.54
C SER A 234 -7.22 -8.27 7.62
N LEU A 235 -7.78 -7.15 8.06
CA LEU A 235 -7.55 -5.85 7.45
C LEU A 235 -7.27 -4.81 8.53
N ALA A 236 -6.15 -4.10 8.40
CA ALA A 236 -5.75 -3.04 9.33
C ALA A 236 -5.48 -1.72 8.58
N VAL A 237 -6.01 -0.61 9.09
CA VAL A 237 -5.79 0.75 8.57
C VAL A 237 -5.17 1.60 9.69
N ASN A 238 -3.92 2.00 9.52
CA ASN A 238 -3.21 2.86 10.47
C ASN A 238 -3.58 4.34 10.27
N SER A 239 -3.61 4.77 9.00
CA SER A 239 -3.84 6.15 8.58
C SER A 239 -4.12 6.21 7.06
N GLY A 240 -4.15 7.42 6.50
CA GLY A 240 -4.37 7.68 5.08
C GLY A 240 -5.77 8.19 4.76
N ASN A 241 -6.07 8.27 3.47
CA ASN A 241 -7.38 8.62 2.91
C ASN A 241 -7.84 7.47 2.01
N VAL A 242 -8.73 6.62 2.52
CA VAL A 242 -9.21 5.42 1.84
C VAL A 242 -10.65 5.66 1.41
N ASN A 243 -10.90 5.62 0.10
CA ASN A 243 -12.22 5.82 -0.49
C ASN A 243 -12.60 4.55 -1.26
N VAL A 244 -13.74 3.96 -0.92
CA VAL A 244 -14.19 2.69 -1.48
C VAL A 244 -15.62 2.84 -2.00
N GLU A 245 -15.83 2.43 -3.24
CA GLU A 245 -17.13 2.26 -3.88
C GLU A 245 -17.25 0.80 -4.37
N SER A 246 -18.21 0.07 -3.85
CA SER A 246 -18.43 -1.35 -4.17
C SER A 246 -19.90 -1.62 -4.49
N GLN A 247 -20.16 -2.63 -5.33
CA GLN A 247 -21.53 -3.11 -5.57
C GLN A 247 -21.95 -4.21 -4.59
N ASP A 248 -20.98 -4.86 -3.93
CA ASP A 248 -21.18 -5.79 -2.81
C ASP A 248 -20.62 -5.11 -1.55
N ASP A 249 -19.85 -5.81 -0.71
CA ASP A 249 -19.30 -5.20 0.51
C ASP A 249 -18.19 -4.19 0.22
N GLY A 250 -18.14 -3.13 1.02
CA GLY A 250 -17.07 -2.14 0.93
C GLY A 250 -15.74 -2.72 1.36
N VAL A 251 -15.66 -3.11 2.64
CA VAL A 251 -14.47 -3.69 3.26
C VAL A 251 -14.86 -5.03 3.89
N LYS A 252 -14.19 -6.11 3.47
CA LYS A 252 -14.54 -7.48 3.89
C LYS A 252 -13.37 -8.24 4.52
N VAL A 253 -13.63 -8.88 5.65
CA VAL A 253 -12.77 -9.88 6.31
C VAL A 253 -13.58 -11.14 6.59
N GLU A 254 -13.04 -12.33 6.28
CA GLU A 254 -13.83 -13.57 6.25
C GLU A 254 -13.21 -14.79 6.92
N ASN A 255 -12.11 -14.65 7.69
CA ASN A 255 -11.56 -15.76 8.48
C ASN A 255 -12.27 -15.87 9.84
N ASP A 256 -12.97 -16.97 10.09
CA ASP A 256 -13.61 -17.30 11.37
C ASP A 256 -13.00 -18.53 12.07
N LEU A 257 -11.89 -19.05 11.53
CA LEU A 257 -11.28 -20.30 11.99
C LEU A 257 -10.15 -20.07 12.99
N GLU A 258 -9.44 -18.94 12.88
CA GLU A 258 -8.25 -18.64 13.68
C GLU A 258 -8.53 -17.49 14.67
N PRO A 259 -8.30 -17.67 15.98
CA PRO A 259 -8.67 -16.67 17.00
C PRO A 259 -7.99 -15.30 16.89
N GLU A 260 -6.84 -15.22 16.21
CA GLU A 260 -6.07 -13.98 16.02
C GLU A 260 -6.31 -13.35 14.63
N LYS A 261 -7.23 -13.93 13.85
CA LYS A 261 -7.64 -13.46 12.52
C LYS A 261 -9.10 -13.04 12.56
N GLY A 262 -9.70 -12.77 11.41
CA GLY A 262 -11.10 -12.37 11.29
C GLY A 262 -11.39 -10.97 11.79
N TYR A 263 -10.38 -10.09 11.83
CA TYR A 263 -10.54 -8.74 12.34
C TYR A 263 -10.40 -7.67 11.27
N LEU A 264 -11.21 -6.63 11.40
CA LEU A 264 -11.05 -5.32 10.78
C LEU A 264 -10.66 -4.33 11.87
N CYS A 265 -9.55 -3.61 11.68
CA CYS A 265 -9.06 -2.60 12.61
C CYS A 265 -8.78 -1.28 11.88
N ILE A 266 -9.40 -0.19 12.31
CA ILE A 266 -9.18 1.16 11.79
C ILE A 266 -8.70 2.03 12.95
N GLU A 267 -7.42 2.37 12.94
CA GLU A 267 -6.75 3.09 14.03
C GLU A 267 -6.60 4.58 13.73
N GLY A 268 -6.82 4.99 12.48
CA GLY A 268 -6.65 6.38 12.06
C GLY A 268 -7.00 6.64 10.60
N GLY A 269 -6.78 7.88 10.17
CA GLY A 269 -7.03 8.33 8.79
C GLY A 269 -8.47 8.78 8.54
N THR A 270 -8.82 8.89 7.26
CA THR A 270 -10.18 9.11 6.77
C THR A 270 -10.56 7.93 5.89
N VAL A 271 -11.62 7.22 6.26
CA VAL A 271 -12.11 6.04 5.54
C VAL A 271 -13.53 6.32 5.10
N ASN A 272 -13.77 6.41 3.79
CA ASN A 272 -15.10 6.62 3.21
C ASN A 272 -15.50 5.37 2.44
N VAL A 273 -16.66 4.80 2.76
CA VAL A 273 -17.14 3.57 2.13
C VAL A 273 -18.57 3.75 1.65
N THR A 274 -18.79 3.52 0.36
CA THR A 274 -20.12 3.37 -0.24
C THR A 274 -20.23 1.94 -0.76
N ALA A 275 -21.19 1.18 -0.25
CA ALA A 275 -21.34 -0.23 -0.55
C ALA A 275 -22.78 -0.56 -0.97
N GLY A 276 -22.92 -1.51 -1.91
CA GLY A 276 -24.22 -2.03 -2.33
C GLY A 276 -24.83 -3.01 -1.32
N ASP A 277 -23.99 -3.75 -0.59
CA ASP A 277 -24.40 -4.56 0.56
C ASP A 277 -23.82 -3.96 1.86
N ASP A 278 -22.94 -4.65 2.57
CA ASP A 278 -22.41 -4.16 3.85
C ASP A 278 -21.22 -3.21 3.66
N ALA A 279 -21.20 -2.07 4.37
CA ALA A 279 -20.03 -1.19 4.27
C ALA A 279 -18.78 -1.82 4.89
N LEU A 280 -18.89 -2.32 6.13
CA LEU A 280 -17.81 -2.99 6.83
C LEU A 280 -18.28 -4.38 7.28
N GLN A 281 -17.73 -5.43 6.66
CA GLN A 281 -17.97 -6.82 7.07
C GLN A 281 -16.72 -7.44 7.69
N SER A 282 -16.90 -8.08 8.84
CA SER A 282 -15.85 -8.89 9.49
C SER A 282 -16.47 -10.03 10.29
N LEU A 283 -15.90 -11.24 10.26
CA LEU A 283 -16.50 -12.39 10.96
C LEU A 283 -16.20 -12.47 12.46
N GLN A 284 -15.15 -11.83 12.98
CA GLN A 284 -14.81 -11.92 14.40
C GLN A 284 -14.78 -10.57 15.12
N THR A 285 -14.16 -9.55 14.57
CA THR A 285 -14.10 -8.23 15.24
C THR A 285 -14.04 -7.07 14.26
N VAL A 286 -14.70 -5.98 14.61
CA VAL A 286 -14.50 -4.65 14.04
C VAL A 286 -14.07 -3.71 15.16
N THR A 287 -12.91 -3.08 15.01
CA THR A 287 -12.41 -2.05 15.92
C THR A 287 -12.15 -0.76 15.14
N ILE A 288 -12.75 0.35 15.57
CA ILE A 288 -12.51 1.69 15.03
C ILE A 288 -12.09 2.57 16.21
N SER A 289 -10.79 2.79 16.37
CA SER A 289 -10.20 3.48 17.53
C SER A 289 -9.63 4.86 17.21
N GLY A 290 -9.68 5.29 15.96
CA GLY A 290 -9.22 6.61 15.58
C GLY A 290 -9.59 7.01 14.15
N GLY A 291 -9.30 8.27 13.83
CA GLY A 291 -9.64 8.85 12.54
C GLY A 291 -11.14 9.10 12.40
N MET A 292 -11.61 9.12 11.15
CA MET A 292 -13.03 9.24 10.82
C MET A 292 -13.39 8.21 9.75
N THR A 293 -14.27 7.28 10.10
CA THR A 293 -14.85 6.32 9.17
C THR A 293 -16.28 6.73 8.84
N THR A 294 -16.56 7.06 7.59
CA THR A 294 -17.89 7.44 7.11
C THR A 294 -18.40 6.38 6.14
N VAL A 295 -19.60 5.87 6.37
CA VAL A 295 -20.16 4.79 5.54
C VAL A 295 -21.54 5.12 4.98
N SER A 296 -21.87 4.49 3.85
CA SER A 296 -23.20 4.44 3.26
C SER A 296 -23.39 3.05 2.65
N ALA A 297 -24.26 2.23 3.23
CA ALA A 297 -24.49 0.84 2.85
C ALA A 297 -25.90 0.63 2.29
N GLY A 298 -26.06 -0.30 1.34
CA GLY A 298 -27.36 -0.86 0.98
C GLY A 298 -27.83 -1.93 1.97
N GLY A 299 -26.89 -2.60 2.63
CA GLY A 299 -27.08 -3.53 3.75
C GLY A 299 -26.80 -2.86 5.10
N GLN A 300 -25.91 -3.46 5.90
CA GLN A 300 -25.50 -2.96 7.21
C GLN A 300 -24.27 -2.04 7.10
N ALA A 301 -24.27 -0.97 7.91
CA ALA A 301 -23.09 -0.12 8.08
C ALA A 301 -21.90 -0.91 8.65
N ILE A 302 -22.17 -1.80 9.61
CA ILE A 302 -21.22 -2.78 10.14
C ILE A 302 -21.93 -4.13 10.28
N ASN A 303 -21.49 -5.14 9.53
CA ASN A 303 -21.91 -6.52 9.69
C ASN A 303 -20.77 -7.32 10.36
N CYS A 304 -20.95 -7.58 11.66
CA CYS A 304 -20.02 -8.40 12.42
C CYS A 304 -20.78 -9.24 13.44
N PRO A 305 -20.78 -10.58 13.33
CA PRO A 305 -21.40 -11.44 14.33
C PRO A 305 -20.60 -11.50 15.64
N GLY A 306 -19.35 -11.04 15.64
CA GLY A 306 -18.49 -10.96 16.81
C GLY A 306 -18.52 -9.59 17.49
N ALA A 307 -17.36 -9.11 17.94
CA ALA A 307 -17.25 -7.87 18.71
C ALA A 307 -17.17 -6.63 17.80
N VAL A 308 -17.91 -5.58 18.14
CA VAL A 308 -17.81 -4.26 17.49
C VAL A 308 -17.43 -3.22 18.54
N ASN A 309 -16.24 -2.64 18.38
CA ASN A 309 -15.69 -1.63 19.28
C ASN A 309 -15.45 -0.34 18.49
N VAL A 310 -16.19 0.72 18.79
CA VAL A 310 -16.08 1.99 18.07
C VAL A 310 -15.92 3.11 19.08
N ASP A 311 -14.78 3.80 19.01
CA ASP A 311 -14.50 4.95 19.86
C ASP A 311 -15.36 6.15 19.47
N GLU A 312 -15.64 7.02 20.44
CA GLU A 312 -16.47 8.21 20.23
C GLU A 312 -15.91 9.08 19.10
N ASN A 313 -16.80 9.60 18.24
CA ASN A 313 -16.48 10.49 17.12
C ASN A 313 -15.59 9.88 16.02
N CYS A 314 -15.36 8.56 16.02
CA CYS A 314 -14.56 7.90 14.98
C CYS A 314 -15.39 7.29 13.84
N PHE A 315 -16.71 7.26 13.96
CA PHE A 315 -17.60 6.61 12.99
C PHE A 315 -18.86 7.44 12.70
N LYS A 316 -19.26 7.45 11.43
CA LYS A 316 -20.49 8.07 10.95
C LYS A 316 -21.18 7.17 9.92
N ASP A 317 -22.42 6.79 10.22
CA ASP A 317 -23.28 6.08 9.30
C ASP A 317 -24.21 7.06 8.57
N ASN A 318 -24.15 7.09 7.23
CA ASN A 318 -25.04 7.85 6.36
C ASN A 318 -25.97 6.94 5.54
N SER A 319 -26.05 5.64 5.86
CA SER A 319 -26.94 4.69 5.18
C SER A 319 -28.39 5.17 5.26
N ALA A 320 -29.16 4.96 4.20
CA ALA A 320 -30.53 5.45 4.09
C ALA A 320 -31.60 4.47 4.65
N ASN A 321 -31.16 3.40 5.30
CA ASN A 321 -31.95 2.20 5.62
C ASN A 321 -32.72 2.32 6.94
#